data_AF-A0A358HYM3-F1
#
_entry.id   AF-A0A358HYM3-F1
#
_cell.length_a   1.000
_cell.length_b   1.000
_cell.length_c   1.000
_cell.angle_alpha   90.00
_cell.angle_beta   90.00
_cell.angle_gamma   90.00
#
_symmetry.space_group_name_H-M   'P 1'
#
loop_
_entity.id
_entity.type
_entity.pdbx_description
1 polymer ?
#
loop_
_entity_poly.entity_id
_entity_poly.type
_entity_poly.pdbx_seq_one_letter_code
_entity_poly.pdbx_strand_id
1 'polypeptide(L)'
;GQDTDGTVTPYDAGAGWAIGKNKPDFVGMRALNRPDLTAEGRKQLVGLLTEDGTSKLEEGAQIVLDPNQPIPMKMVGHVTSSYHSDAAGRPIALALVEGGHGKTGDTVYIPMPDRTIKATITGTTFYDPEGARLKL
;
A
#
# COMPACT_ATOMS: atom_id res chain seq x y z
N GLY A 1 -5.57 1.45 12.48
CA GLY A 1 -4.94 0.61 13.52
C GLY A 1 -3.73 -0.07 12.95
N GLN A 2 -3.94 -0.97 11.98
CA GLN A 2 -2.89 -1.70 11.28
C GLN A 2 -2.46 -1.00 9.99
N ASP A 3 -3.35 -0.87 9.00
CA ASP A 3 -3.07 -0.14 7.76
C ASP A 3 -3.17 1.40 7.89
N THR A 4 -3.48 1.89 9.09
CA THR A 4 -3.50 3.31 9.45
C THR A 4 -2.84 3.51 10.81
N ASP A 5 -1.89 4.43 10.88
CA ASP A 5 -1.00 4.65 12.03
C ASP A 5 -1.14 6.07 12.65
N GLY A 6 -2.21 6.78 12.30
CA GLY A 6 -2.44 8.18 12.69
C GLY A 6 -1.87 9.21 11.71
N THR A 7 -1.05 8.79 10.74
CA THR A 7 -0.51 9.67 9.68
C THR A 7 -1.19 9.48 8.33
N VAL A 8 -1.98 8.42 8.16
CA VAL A 8 -2.67 8.05 6.93
C VAL A 8 -3.99 8.80 6.80
N THR A 9 -4.13 9.57 5.72
CA THR A 9 -5.39 10.26 5.35
C THR A 9 -6.31 9.34 4.52
N PRO A 10 -7.59 9.70 4.30
CA PRO A 10 -8.43 8.92 3.40
C PRO A 10 -7.93 8.94 1.94
N TYR A 11 -7.18 9.98 1.52
CA TYR A 11 -6.54 9.98 0.21
C TYR A 11 -5.40 8.96 0.16
N ASP A 12 -4.58 8.90 1.19
CA ASP A 12 -3.50 7.92 1.30
C ASP A 12 -4.05 6.49 1.34
N ALA A 13 -5.17 6.25 2.01
CA ALA A 13 -5.84 4.95 2.09
C ALA A 13 -6.61 4.53 0.83
N GLY A 14 -6.58 5.31 -0.26
CA GLY A 14 -7.37 5.03 -1.47
C GLY A 14 -8.89 5.24 -1.30
N ALA A 15 -9.31 5.85 -0.19
CA ALA A 15 -10.71 6.12 0.16
C ALA A 15 -11.13 7.58 -0.13
N GLY A 16 -10.45 8.26 -1.04
CA GLY A 16 -10.76 9.65 -1.40
C GLY A 16 -12.18 9.85 -1.97
N TRP A 17 -12.79 8.78 -2.48
CA TRP A 17 -14.19 8.77 -2.95
C TRP A 17 -15.21 8.95 -1.81
N ALA A 18 -14.84 8.59 -0.57
CA ALA A 18 -15.70 8.71 0.60
C ALA A 18 -15.71 10.14 1.19
N ILE A 19 -14.84 11.03 0.69
CA ILE A 19 -14.78 12.42 1.15
C ILE A 19 -15.90 13.23 0.47
N GLY A 20 -16.78 13.81 1.29
CA GLY A 20 -17.88 14.66 0.82
C GLY A 20 -17.42 16.02 0.31
N LYS A 21 -16.92 16.09 -0.93
CA LYS A 21 -16.36 17.32 -1.55
C LYS A 21 -17.35 18.50 -1.64
N ASN A 22 -18.65 18.22 -1.66
CA ASN A 22 -19.72 19.23 -1.75
C ASN A 22 -20.24 19.68 -0.38
N LYS A 23 -19.79 19.06 0.72
CA LYS A 23 -20.20 19.48 2.06
C LYS A 23 -19.51 20.81 2.40
N PRO A 24 -20.23 21.77 3.00
CA PRO A 24 -19.62 23.04 3.37
C PRO A 24 -18.53 22.88 4.45
N ASP A 25 -18.68 21.91 5.37
CA ASP A 25 -17.66 21.57 6.36
C ASP A 25 -17.85 20.15 6.93
N PHE A 26 -16.78 19.57 7.45
CA PHE A 26 -16.76 18.38 8.31
C PHE A 26 -15.45 18.33 9.13
N VAL A 27 -15.49 17.65 10.28
CA VAL A 27 -14.32 17.50 11.16
C VAL A 27 -13.14 16.90 10.39
N GLY A 28 -12.03 17.65 10.32
CA GLY A 28 -10.81 17.25 9.60
C GLY A 28 -10.66 17.85 8.20
N MET A 29 -11.71 18.38 7.58
CA MET A 29 -11.67 18.95 6.22
C MET A 29 -10.58 20.02 6.06
N ARG A 30 -10.49 20.95 7.01
CA ARG A 30 -9.48 22.01 7.01
C ARG A 30 -8.04 21.50 7.08
N ALA A 31 -7.82 20.38 7.76
CA ALA A 31 -6.50 19.78 7.92
C ALA A 31 -6.02 19.14 6.63
N LEU A 32 -6.91 18.52 5.85
CA LEU A 32 -6.60 17.87 4.56
C LEU A 32 -5.96 18.81 3.53
N ASN A 33 -6.16 20.13 3.67
CA ASN A 33 -5.56 21.14 2.80
C ASN A 33 -4.19 21.66 3.31
N ARG A 34 -3.63 21.08 4.37
CA ARG A 34 -2.29 21.47 4.86
C ARG A 34 -1.22 21.03 3.87
N PRO A 35 -0.11 21.78 3.73
CA PRO A 35 0.96 21.44 2.79
C PRO A 35 1.47 19.99 2.94
N ASP A 36 1.62 19.50 4.17
CA ASP A 36 2.07 18.12 4.43
C ASP A 36 1.09 17.04 3.93
N LEU A 37 -0.23 17.29 4.02
CA LEU A 37 -1.27 16.35 3.59
C LEU A 37 -1.60 16.45 2.09
N THR A 38 -1.04 17.45 1.42
CA THR A 38 -1.14 17.66 -0.04
C THR A 38 0.19 17.46 -0.76
N ALA A 39 1.26 17.16 -0.02
CA ALA A 39 2.59 16.93 -0.56
C ALA A 39 2.59 15.71 -1.50
N GLU A 40 3.42 15.78 -2.53
CA GLU A 40 3.73 14.62 -3.36
C GLU A 40 4.58 13.61 -2.57
N GLY A 41 4.56 12.35 -2.99
CA GLY A 41 5.39 11.30 -2.39
C GLY A 41 4.92 10.80 -1.02
N ARG A 42 3.75 11.22 -0.54
CA ARG A 42 3.13 10.63 0.65
C ARG A 42 2.99 9.12 0.51
N LYS A 43 3.07 8.40 1.62
CA LYS A 43 2.84 6.96 1.65
C LYS A 43 1.37 6.68 1.36
N GLN A 44 1.12 5.86 0.36
CA GLN A 44 -0.20 5.51 -0.15
C GLN A 44 -0.40 4.00 -0.06
N LEU A 45 -1.62 3.59 0.28
CA LEU A 45 -2.00 2.20 0.48
C LEU A 45 -2.11 1.52 -0.89
N VAL A 46 -1.30 0.49 -1.09
CA VAL A 46 -1.24 -0.31 -2.31
C VAL A 46 -1.29 -1.79 -1.99
N GLY A 47 -1.58 -2.60 -3.01
CA GLY A 47 -1.38 -4.04 -2.93
C GLY A 47 0.01 -4.45 -3.36
N LEU A 48 0.51 -5.56 -2.82
CA LEU A 48 1.75 -6.20 -3.23
C LEU A 48 1.50 -7.66 -3.57
N LEU A 49 2.09 -8.10 -4.67
CA LEU A 49 2.08 -9.49 -5.11
C LEU A 49 3.53 -9.94 -5.31
N THR A 50 3.97 -10.92 -4.53
CA THR A 50 5.33 -11.49 -4.65
C THR A 50 5.55 -12.14 -6.01
N GLU A 51 6.70 -11.90 -6.64
CA GLU A 51 6.98 -12.41 -8.00
C GLU A 51 7.03 -13.95 -8.04
N ASP A 52 7.48 -14.59 -6.96
CA ASP A 52 7.53 -16.06 -6.84
C ASP A 52 6.15 -16.71 -6.63
N GLY A 53 5.10 -15.93 -6.43
CA GLY A 53 3.72 -16.39 -6.22
C GLY A 53 3.49 -17.24 -4.96
N THR A 54 4.50 -17.41 -4.09
CA THR A 54 4.47 -18.39 -2.99
C THR A 54 4.93 -17.80 -1.66
N SER A 55 5.80 -16.79 -1.68
CA SER A 55 6.24 -16.12 -0.46
C SER A 55 5.14 -15.23 0.11
N LYS A 56 4.81 -15.44 1.38
CA LYS A 56 4.05 -14.49 2.20
C LYS A 56 5.03 -13.50 2.82
N LEU A 57 4.79 -12.20 2.63
CA LEU A 57 5.60 -11.15 3.23
C LEU A 57 5.36 -11.07 4.75
N GLU A 58 6.33 -10.57 5.50
CA GLU A 58 6.14 -10.27 6.92
C GLU A 58 5.51 -8.89 7.11
N GLU A 59 4.56 -8.78 8.03
CA GLU A 59 3.99 -7.48 8.41
C GLU A 59 5.06 -6.64 9.12
N GLY A 60 5.16 -5.36 8.76
CA GLY A 60 6.22 -4.46 9.19
C GLY A 60 7.51 -4.53 8.36
N ALA A 61 7.63 -5.48 7.43
CA ALA A 61 8.80 -5.58 6.56
C ALA A 61 8.98 -4.30 5.73
N GLN A 62 10.24 -3.85 5.63
CA GLN A 62 10.58 -2.60 4.96
C GLN A 62 10.68 -2.78 3.46
N ILE A 63 10.33 -1.73 2.72
CA ILE A 63 10.29 -1.74 1.26
C ILE A 63 11.36 -0.77 0.73
N VAL A 64 12.15 -1.24 -0.24
CA VAL A 64 13.16 -0.45 -0.96
C VAL A 64 12.94 -0.56 -2.48
N LEU A 65 13.41 0.43 -3.25
CA LEU A 65 13.33 0.43 -4.72
C LEU A 65 14.52 -0.22 -5.40
N ASP A 66 15.67 -0.28 -4.73
CA ASP A 66 16.88 -0.93 -5.20
C ASP A 66 17.46 -1.78 -4.05
N PRO A 67 17.61 -3.10 -4.24
CA PRO A 67 18.11 -4.00 -3.21
C PRO A 67 19.62 -3.88 -2.97
N ASN A 68 20.36 -3.20 -3.85
CA ASN A 68 21.81 -3.05 -3.77
C ASN A 68 22.25 -1.69 -3.22
N GLN A 69 21.31 -0.91 -2.66
CA GLN A 69 21.63 0.37 -2.04
C GLN A 69 22.68 0.23 -0.93
N PRO A 70 23.58 1.22 -0.75
CA PRO A 70 24.49 1.23 0.38
C PRO A 70 23.71 1.31 1.70
N ILE A 71 24.25 0.70 2.75
CA ILE A 71 23.67 0.74 4.10
C ILE A 71 24.10 2.05 4.78
N PRO A 72 23.19 2.81 5.42
CA PRO A 72 21.74 2.53 5.57
C PRO A 72 20.94 2.81 4.30
N MET A 73 20.04 1.89 3.95
CA MET A 73 19.19 1.99 2.75
C MET A 73 18.05 3.00 2.95
N LYS A 74 17.64 3.67 1.87
CA LYS A 74 16.41 4.48 1.88
C LYS A 74 15.19 3.54 1.80
N MET A 75 14.41 3.52 2.87
CA MET A 75 13.11 2.84 2.92
C MET A 75 12.05 3.75 2.29
N VAL A 76 11.21 3.19 1.44
CA VAL A 76 10.12 3.92 0.75
C VAL A 76 8.73 3.48 1.23
N GLY A 77 8.66 2.56 2.17
CA GLY A 77 7.40 2.01 2.61
C GLY A 77 7.58 0.81 3.53
N HIS A 78 6.45 0.23 3.92
CA HIS A 78 6.41 -1.00 4.69
C HIS A 78 5.15 -1.80 4.38
N VAL A 79 5.22 -3.10 4.59
CA VAL A 79 4.08 -4.02 4.55
C VAL A 79 3.22 -3.80 5.79
N THR A 80 1.92 -3.59 5.60
CA THR A 80 0.98 -3.38 6.72
C THR A 80 0.21 -4.64 7.07
N SER A 81 -0.16 -5.44 6.06
CA SER A 81 -0.96 -6.66 6.21
C SER A 81 -0.52 -7.72 5.21
N SER A 82 -0.47 -9.00 5.58
CA SER A 82 0.01 -10.05 4.68
C SER A 82 -0.55 -11.45 4.98
N TYR A 83 -1.11 -12.12 3.97
CA TYR A 83 -1.84 -13.39 4.13
C TYR A 83 -1.63 -14.35 2.97
N HIS A 84 -1.76 -15.65 3.24
CA HIS A 84 -2.09 -16.63 2.20
C HIS A 84 -3.60 -16.57 1.95
N SER A 85 -3.99 -16.19 0.73
CA SER A 85 -5.41 -16.07 0.35
C SER A 85 -5.81 -17.26 -0.50
N ASP A 86 -6.65 -18.14 0.06
CA ASP A 86 -7.25 -19.26 -0.68
C ASP A 86 -8.12 -18.75 -1.83
N ALA A 87 -8.84 -17.65 -1.62
CA ALA A 87 -9.71 -17.05 -2.63
C ALA A 87 -8.93 -16.49 -3.82
N ALA A 88 -7.74 -15.93 -3.59
CA ALA A 88 -6.85 -15.44 -4.65
C ALA A 88 -5.91 -16.53 -5.19
N GLY A 89 -5.86 -17.70 -4.55
CA GLY A 89 -4.95 -18.80 -4.91
C GLY A 89 -3.46 -18.50 -4.69
N ARG A 90 -3.13 -17.45 -3.94
CA ARG A 90 -1.74 -16.98 -3.74
C ARG A 90 -1.59 -16.11 -2.48
N PRO A 91 -0.36 -15.86 -2.00
CA PRO A 91 -0.12 -14.82 -1.01
C PRO A 91 -0.44 -13.42 -1.56
N ILE A 92 -1.01 -12.60 -0.70
CA ILE A 92 -1.37 -11.20 -0.95
C ILE A 92 -0.90 -10.33 0.21
N ALA A 93 -0.55 -9.08 -0.05
CA ALA A 93 -0.18 -8.14 1.00
C ALA A 93 -0.65 -6.72 0.69
N LEU A 94 -0.93 -5.95 1.73
CA LEU A 94 -1.11 -4.50 1.66
C LEU A 94 0.15 -3.81 2.18
N ALA A 95 0.42 -2.63 1.65
CA ALA A 95 1.58 -1.84 2.04
C ALA A 95 1.32 -0.34 1.89
N LEU A 96 2.02 0.45 2.70
CA LEU A 96 2.10 1.90 2.55
C LEU A 96 3.40 2.25 1.83
N VAL A 97 3.31 2.78 0.61
CA VAL A 97 4.46 3.07 -0.27
C VAL A 97 4.45 4.54 -0.71
N GLU A 98 5.59 5.22 -0.61
CA GLU A 98 5.78 6.60 -1.08
C GLU A 98 5.37 6.75 -2.56
N GLY A 99 4.33 7.56 -2.81
CA GLY A 99 3.76 7.76 -4.14
C GLY A 99 3.16 6.48 -4.77
N GLY A 100 2.76 5.51 -3.95
CA GLY A 100 2.38 4.17 -4.38
C GLY A 100 1.28 4.10 -5.46
N HIS A 101 0.30 5.00 -5.45
CA HIS A 101 -0.77 4.99 -6.46
C HIS A 101 -0.25 5.23 -7.89
N GLY A 102 0.86 5.98 -8.03
CA GLY A 102 1.51 6.23 -9.32
C GLY A 102 2.50 5.15 -9.75
N LYS A 103 2.63 4.06 -8.98
CA LYS A 103 3.66 3.02 -9.15
C LYS A 103 3.09 1.64 -9.46
N THR A 104 1.82 1.56 -9.86
CA THR A 104 1.20 0.26 -10.19
C THR A 104 1.97 -0.41 -11.33
N GLY A 105 2.39 -1.65 -11.12
CA GLY A 105 3.23 -2.41 -12.05
C GLY A 105 4.73 -2.31 -11.75
N ASP A 106 5.18 -1.37 -10.93
CA ASP A 106 6.59 -1.26 -10.54
C ASP A 106 7.00 -2.43 -9.62
N THR A 107 8.24 -2.88 -9.76
CA THR A 107 8.86 -3.84 -8.85
C THR A 107 9.42 -3.12 -7.62
N VAL A 108 9.19 -3.71 -6.45
CA VAL A 108 9.80 -3.33 -5.18
C VAL A 108 10.49 -4.52 -4.54
N TYR A 109 11.36 -4.21 -3.58
CA TYR A 109 12.19 -5.20 -2.90
C TYR A 109 11.95 -5.13 -1.40
N ILE A 110 11.86 -6.30 -0.79
CA ILE A 110 11.66 -6.48 0.65
C ILE A 110 12.89 -7.22 1.18
N PRO A 111 13.90 -6.50 1.70
CA PRO A 111 15.07 -7.12 2.31
C PRO A 111 14.68 -7.84 3.61
N MET A 112 14.97 -9.13 3.67
CA MET A 112 14.83 -9.99 4.86
C MET A 112 16.24 -10.36 5.36
N PRO A 113 16.38 -10.87 6.60
CA PRO A 113 17.70 -11.25 7.14
C PRO A 113 18.48 -12.25 6.28
N ASP A 114 17.79 -13.15 5.56
CA ASP A 114 18.37 -14.25 4.79
C ASP A 114 18.29 -14.08 3.27
N ARG A 115 17.38 -13.23 2.77
CA ARG A 115 17.11 -13.06 1.34
C ARG A 115 16.43 -11.73 1.03
N THR A 116 16.35 -11.36 -0.23
CA THR A 116 15.50 -10.24 -0.68
C THR A 116 14.33 -10.78 -1.50
N ILE A 117 13.11 -10.45 -1.10
CA ILE A 117 11.88 -10.85 -1.81
C ILE A 117 11.51 -9.74 -2.79
N LYS A 118 11.20 -10.10 -4.04
CA LYS A 118 10.67 -9.19 -5.05
C LYS A 118 9.15 -9.22 -5.07
N ALA A 119 8.52 -8.07 -5.17
CA ALA A 119 7.07 -7.95 -5.32
C ALA A 119 6.71 -6.86 -6.33
N THR A 120 5.55 -7.01 -6.97
CA THR A 120 4.97 -6.00 -7.86
C THR A 120 3.92 -5.20 -7.11
N ILE A 121 3.95 -3.87 -7.28
CA ILE A 121 2.89 -2.98 -6.78
C ILE A 121 1.63 -3.17 -7.62
N THR A 122 0.49 -3.31 -6.95
CA THR A 122 -0.83 -3.55 -7.55
C THR A 122 -1.91 -2.73 -6.84
N GLY A 123 -3.15 -2.82 -7.32
CA GLY A 123 -4.31 -2.33 -6.58
C GLY A 123 -4.56 -3.13 -5.31
N THR A 124 -5.39 -2.59 -4.41
CA THR A 124 -5.70 -3.21 -3.11
C THR A 124 -6.79 -4.29 -3.18
N THR A 125 -7.41 -4.47 -4.35
CA THR A 125 -8.50 -5.45 -4.54
C THR A 125 -7.98 -6.69 -5.26
N PHE A 126 -7.69 -7.73 -4.48
CA PHE A 126 -7.10 -8.99 -4.99
C PHE A 126 -8.15 -10.02 -5.44
N TYR A 127 -9.40 -9.82 -5.07
CA TYR A 127 -10.48 -10.79 -5.29
C TYR A 127 -11.75 -10.07 -5.73
N ASP A 128 -12.40 -10.60 -6.77
CA ASP A 128 -13.61 -10.04 -7.38
C ASP A 128 -13.55 -8.51 -7.62
N PRO A 129 -12.57 -8.00 -8.39
CA PRO A 129 -12.41 -6.55 -8.59
C PRO A 129 -13.60 -5.89 -9.29
N GLU A 130 -14.39 -6.65 -10.06
CA GLU A 130 -15.60 -6.16 -10.74
C GLU A 130 -16.86 -6.20 -9.85
N GLY A 131 -16.75 -6.75 -8.64
CA GLY A 131 -17.86 -6.92 -7.71
C GLY A 131 -19.00 -7.77 -8.28
N ALA A 132 -18.69 -8.76 -9.11
CA ALA A 132 -19.69 -9.60 -9.77
C ALA A 132 -20.52 -10.41 -8.76
N ARG A 133 -19.94 -10.77 -7.61
CA ARG A 133 -20.62 -11.58 -6.58
C ARG A 133 -21.60 -10.78 -5.73
N LEU A 134 -21.51 -9.44 -5.72
CA LEU A 134 -22.43 -8.56 -5.00
C LEU A 134 -23.73 -8.29 -5.78
N LYS A 135 -23.73 -8.53 -7.09
CA LYS A 135 -24.85 -8.24 -8.00
C LYS A 135 -25.89 -9.37 -8.07
N LEU A 136 -25.71 -10.44 -7.29
CA LEU A 136 -26.61 -11.58 -7.16
C LEU A 136 -27.60 -11.36 -6.01
#